data_AF-A0A3C0M998-F1
#
_entry.id   AF-A0A3C0M998-F1
#
_cell.length_a   1.000
_cell.length_b   1.000
_cell.length_c   1.000
_cell.angle_alpha   90.00
_cell.angle_beta   90.00
_cell.angle_gamma   90.00
#
_symmetry.space_group_name_H-M   'P 1'
#
loop_
_entity.id
_entity.type
_entity.pdbx_description
1 polymer ?
#
loop_
_entity_poly.entity_id
_entity_poly.type
_entity_poly.pdbx_seq_one_letter_code
_entity_poly.pdbx_strand_id
1 'polypeptide(L)' 'KYSGDLAKAIASGANAAMMGSLFAGTDEAPGEVFIYQGRSFKAYRGMGSV' A
#
# COMPACT_ATOMS: atom_id res chain seq x y z
N LYS A 1 -3.25 4.09 8.43
CA LYS A 1 -3.86 2.76 8.15
C LYS A 1 -3.07 1.77 8.98
N TYR A 2 -3.68 1.23 10.02
CA TYR A 2 -2.96 0.77 11.20
C TYR A 2 -2.55 -0.70 11.02
N SER A 3 -1.37 -1.08 11.51
CA SER A 3 -0.89 -2.48 11.49
C SER A 3 -1.90 -3.45 12.09
N GLY A 4 -2.74 -2.97 13.03
CA GLY A 4 -3.82 -3.74 13.64
C GLY A 4 -4.99 -4.10 12.70
N ASP A 5 -5.12 -3.49 11.51
CA ASP A 5 -6.22 -3.80 10.60
C ASP A 5 -6.09 -5.23 10.03
N LEU A 6 -4.85 -5.67 9.76
CA LEU A 6 -4.57 -7.06 9.38
C LEU A 6 -4.86 -8.03 10.54
N ALA A 7 -4.44 -7.68 11.75
CA ALA A 7 -4.67 -8.50 12.95
C ALA A 7 -6.17 -8.65 13.24
N LYS A 8 -6.95 -7.57 13.10
CA LYS A 8 -8.41 -7.61 13.23
C LYS A 8 -9.06 -8.45 12.14
N ALA A 9 -8.62 -8.31 10.88
CA ALA A 9 -9.18 -9.11 9.78
C ALA A 9 -8.99 -10.61 10.02
N ILE A 10 -7.79 -11.02 10.45
CA ILE A 10 -7.49 -12.42 10.80
C ILE A 10 -8.31 -12.86 12.02
N ALA A 11 -8.39 -12.04 13.07
CA ALA A 11 -9.19 -12.34 14.26
C ALA A 11 -10.70 -12.47 13.94
N SER A 12 -11.18 -11.77 12.92
CA SER A 12 -12.55 -11.89 12.39
C SER A 12 -12.77 -13.11 11.49
N GLY A 13 -11.78 -13.99 11.31
CA GLY A 13 -11.89 -15.24 10.56
C GLY A 13 -11.40 -15.18 9.11
N ALA A 14 -10.72 -14.12 8.69
CA ALA A 14 -10.14 -14.06 7.35
C ALA A 14 -8.93 -15.01 7.23
N ASN A 15 -8.92 -15.87 6.20
CA ASN A 15 -7.76 -16.70 5.88
C ASN A 15 -6.63 -15.91 5.21
N ALA A 16 -6.96 -14.82 4.51
CA ALA A 16 -6.02 -13.94 3.83
C ALA A 16 -6.60 -12.52 3.70
N ALA A 17 -5.73 -11.52 3.52
CA ALA A 17 -6.12 -10.14 3.25
C ALA A 17 -5.25 -9.53 2.15
N MET A 18 -5.87 -8.81 1.21
CA MET A 18 -5.17 -8.12 0.14
C MET A 18 -4.80 -6.70 0.58
N MET A 19 -3.54 -6.30 0.38
CA MET A 19 -3.06 -4.95 0.69
C MET A 19 -2.44 -4.31 -0.55
N GLY A 20 -2.92 -3.11 -0.93
CA GLY A 20 -2.37 -2.35 -2.06
C GLY A 20 -1.40 -1.26 -1.59
N SER A 21 -1.93 -0.24 -0.91
CA SER A 21 -1.17 0.94 -0.46
C SER A 21 0.03 0.62 0.46
N LEU A 22 0.02 -0.52 1.16
CA LEU A 22 1.13 -0.92 2.02
C LEU A 22 2.35 -1.38 1.21
N PHE A 23 2.14 -1.98 0.04
CA PHE A 23 3.21 -2.43 -0.85
C PHE A 23 3.55 -1.40 -1.94
N ALA A 24 2.74 -0.35 -2.11
CA ALA A 24 2.87 0.59 -3.22
C ALA A 24 4.18 1.41 -3.24
N GLY A 25 4.91 1.48 -2.13
CA GLY A 25 6.18 2.21 -2.02
C GLY A 25 7.42 1.33 -2.01
N THR A 26 7.30 0.01 -2.18
CA THR A 26 8.46 -0.89 -2.17
C THR A 26 9.22 -0.85 -3.50
N ASP A 27 10.45 -1.37 -3.50
CA ASP A 27 11.30 -1.40 -4.69
C ASP A 27 10.70 -2.29 -5.79
N GLU A 28 10.00 -3.37 -5.41
CA GLU A 28 9.35 -4.31 -6.31
C GLU A 28 8.06 -3.77 -6.93
N ALA A 29 7.45 -2.73 -6.33
CA ALA A 29 6.26 -2.12 -6.90
C ALA A 29 6.57 -1.51 -8.28
N PRO A 30 5.66 -1.54 -9.25
CA PRO A 30 5.91 -0.94 -10.56
C PRO A 30 5.94 0.60 -10.48
N GLY A 31 6.69 1.23 -11.40
CA GLY A 31 6.82 2.69 -11.50
C GLY A 31 8.14 3.23 -10.96
N GLU A 32 8.41 4.51 -11.24
CA GLU A 32 9.64 5.17 -10.85
C GLU A 32 9.50 5.92 -9.52
N VAL A 33 10.61 5.99 -8.78
CA VAL A 33 10.71 6.83 -7.59
C VAL A 33 11.05 8.25 -8.02
N PHE A 34 10.26 9.22 -7.57
CA PHE A 34 10.52 10.64 -7.81
C PHE A 34 10.71 11.38 -6.50
N ILE A 35 11.53 12.43 -6.53
CA ILE A 35 11.71 13.30 -5.36
C ILE A 35 10.63 14.37 -5.37
N TYR A 36 9.87 14.45 -4.29
CA TYR A 36 8.91 15.51 -4.05
C TYR A 36 9.17 16.11 -2.68
N GLN A 37 9.34 17.43 -2.60
CA GLN A 37 9.62 18.14 -1.34
C GLN A 37 10.77 17.52 -0.52
N GLY A 38 11.83 17.05 -1.19
CA GLY A 38 13.01 16.47 -0.54
C GLY A 38 12.82 15.06 0.01
N ARG A 39 11.72 14.37 -0.31
CA ARG A 39 11.51 12.96 0.02
C ARG A 39 11.25 12.14 -1.24
N SER A 40 11.65 10.88 -1.20
CA SER A 40 11.40 9.92 -2.27
C SER A 40 9.98 9.38 -2.18
N PHE A 41 9.25 9.44 -3.29
CA PHE A 41 7.88 8.93 -3.40
C PHE A 41 7.73 8.05 -4.63
N LYS A 42 6.76 7.14 -4.57
CA LYS A 42 6.31 6.34 -5.70
C LYS A 42 4.84 6.62 -5.95
N ALA A 43 4.47 6.75 -7.22
CA ALA A 43 3.09 7.07 -7.59
C ALA A 43 2.19 5.86 -7.30
N TYR A 44 1.12 6.08 -6.53
CA TYR A 44 0.09 5.08 -6.28
C TYR A 44 -1.27 5.66 -6.63
N ARG A 45 -2.01 4.93 -7.46
CA ARG A 45 -3.32 5.33 -7.96
C ARG A 45 -4.28 4.15 -7.86
N GLY A 46 -5.47 4.37 -7.29
CA GLY A 46 -6.51 3.34 -7.22
C GLY A 46 -7.19 3.14 -8.56
N MET A 47 -7.60 1.92 -8.90
CA MET A 47 -8.17 1.60 -10.23
C MET A 47 -9.38 2.47 -10.64
N GLY A 48 -10.15 3.00 -9.68
CA GLY A 48 -11.32 3.86 -9.93
C GLY A 48 -11.06 5.37 -9.87
N SER A 49 -9.82 5.82 -9.79
CA SER A 49 -9.50 7.26 -9.86
C SER A 49 -9.49 7.75 -11.31
N VAL A 50 -9.53 9.07 -11.54
CA VAL A 50 -9.54 9.74 -12.86
C VAL A 50 -8.14 10.11 -13.33
#